data_AF-A0A7X7MDW0-F1
#
_entry.id   AF-A0A7X7MDW0-F1
#
_cell.length_a   1.000
_cell.length_b   1.000
_cell.length_c   1.000
_cell.angle_alpha   90.00
_cell.angle_beta   90.00
_cell.angle_gamma   90.00
#
_symmetry.space_group_name_H-M   'P 1'
#
loop_
_entity.id
_entity.type
_entity.pdbx_description
1 polymer ?
#
loop_
_entity_poly.entity_id
_entity_poly.type
_entity_poly.pdbx_seq_one_letter_code
_entity_poly.pdbx_strand_id
1 'polypeptide(L)'
;MYLDFFQLKEFPFSITPDPKYLYLAAGYRSAFEHLRYGITHRRGFIELTGEVGCGKSTLCRAVLEHLGGEIRSALIVNPCLNGLQLLRAILLDFGLHAPRQDRLSLVQTLNAFLLEQSAGGFCVALIIDEAQDLPRRTLEEVRLLSNLETAREKLIQIVLSGQPELAERLAEPALRQLRQRITVRCHVPPMAVPEIGGYIVHRLRTAGAGAELQFTDEAVGRVARYSHGVPRLINALCDYALMAAFAAGTFTVTDACVARAEAQLEGRPE
;
A
#
# COMPACT_ATOMS: atom_id res chain seq x y z
N MET A 1 8.72 -12.70 25.45
CA MET A 1 7.68 -12.85 26.50
C MET A 1 6.47 -13.62 25.98
N TYR A 2 5.58 -13.06 25.15
CA TYR A 2 4.52 -13.88 24.55
C TYR A 2 5.02 -14.75 23.39
N LEU A 3 6.05 -14.30 22.65
CA LEU A 3 6.61 -15.09 21.54
C LEU A 3 7.10 -16.45 22.03
N ASP A 4 7.85 -16.47 23.13
CA ASP A 4 8.38 -17.71 23.73
C ASP A 4 7.25 -18.60 24.24
N PHE A 5 6.24 -18.00 24.89
CA PHE A 5 5.06 -18.72 25.40
C PHE A 5 4.28 -19.42 24.29
N PHE A 6 4.01 -18.70 23.20
CA PHE A 6 3.29 -19.23 22.04
C PHE A 6 4.20 -19.93 21.01
N GLN A 7 5.50 -20.06 21.28
CA GLN A 7 6.51 -20.63 20.39
C GLN A 7 6.57 -19.97 18.99
N LEU A 8 6.32 -18.66 18.93
CA LEU A 8 6.37 -17.87 17.72
C LEU A 8 7.80 -17.46 17.40
N LYS A 9 8.15 -17.46 16.10
CA LYS A 9 9.47 -17.04 15.62
C LYS A 9 9.62 -15.51 15.61
N GLU A 10 8.51 -14.80 15.47
CA GLU A 10 8.43 -13.36 15.37
C GLU A 10 7.00 -12.87 15.63
N PHE A 11 6.81 -11.54 15.70
CA PHE A 11 5.51 -10.93 15.96
C PHE A 11 4.54 -11.08 14.75
N PRO A 12 3.45 -11.86 14.87
CA PRO A 12 2.53 -12.15 13.76
C PRO A 12 1.77 -10.90 13.28
N PHE A 13 1.55 -9.94 14.17
CA PHE A 13 0.71 -8.77 13.91
C PHE A 13 1.50 -7.46 13.83
N SER A 14 2.76 -7.52 13.42
CA SER A 14 3.56 -6.33 13.13
C SER A 14 2.88 -5.42 12.09
N ILE A 15 2.98 -4.10 12.32
CA ILE A 15 2.43 -3.05 11.46
C ILE A 15 3.31 -2.84 10.23
N THR A 16 4.59 -3.17 10.31
CA THR A 16 5.53 -3.02 9.20
C THR A 16 5.11 -3.92 8.04
N PRO A 17 5.00 -3.39 6.80
CA PRO A 17 4.71 -4.20 5.63
C PRO A 17 5.80 -5.25 5.41
N ASP A 18 5.43 -6.52 5.45
CA ASP A 18 6.30 -7.65 5.12
C ASP A 18 5.55 -8.57 4.14
N PRO A 19 6.09 -8.81 2.92
CA PRO A 19 5.45 -9.62 1.90
C PRO A 19 5.07 -11.04 2.34
N LYS A 20 5.78 -11.64 3.31
CA LYS A 20 5.47 -13.01 3.76
C LYS A 20 4.13 -13.12 4.51
N TYR A 21 3.65 -12.00 5.04
CA TYR A 21 2.35 -11.89 5.72
C TYR A 21 1.23 -11.44 4.78
N LEU A 22 1.49 -11.44 3.47
CA LEU A 22 0.51 -11.00 2.49
C LEU A 22 -0.61 -12.03 2.32
N TYR A 23 -1.80 -11.66 2.76
CA TYR A 23 -3.02 -12.44 2.57
C TYR A 23 -3.84 -11.90 1.40
N LEU A 24 -4.03 -12.72 0.37
CA LEU A 24 -4.73 -12.34 -0.86
C LEU A 24 -6.26 -12.48 -0.73
N ALA A 25 -6.85 -11.64 0.12
CA ALA A 25 -8.31 -11.43 0.17
C ALA A 25 -8.86 -11.04 -1.21
N ALA A 26 -10.11 -11.34 -1.49
CA ALA A 26 -10.72 -11.18 -2.81
C ALA A 26 -10.63 -9.73 -3.33
N GLY A 27 -10.94 -8.75 -2.47
CA GLY A 27 -10.83 -7.32 -2.81
C GLY A 27 -9.39 -6.90 -3.11
N TYR A 28 -8.43 -7.37 -2.32
CA TYR A 28 -7.01 -7.11 -2.51
C TYR A 28 -6.49 -7.73 -3.81
N ARG A 29 -6.88 -8.97 -4.11
CA ARG A 29 -6.52 -9.66 -5.37
C ARG A 29 -7.04 -8.92 -6.59
N SER A 30 -8.29 -8.43 -6.53
CA SER A 30 -8.84 -7.61 -7.62
C SER A 30 -8.02 -6.34 -7.83
N ALA A 31 -7.70 -5.61 -6.76
CA ALA A 31 -6.87 -4.40 -6.85
C ALA A 31 -5.45 -4.69 -7.38
N PHE A 32 -4.87 -5.82 -6.98
CA PHE A 32 -3.57 -6.31 -7.45
C PHE A 32 -3.57 -6.51 -8.97
N GLU A 33 -4.53 -7.26 -9.50
CA GLU A 33 -4.61 -7.53 -10.94
C GLU A 33 -4.84 -6.26 -11.76
N HIS A 34 -5.71 -5.35 -11.31
CA HIS A 34 -5.94 -4.09 -12.01
C HIS A 34 -4.70 -3.19 -12.01
N LEU A 35 -3.99 -3.09 -10.87
CA LEU A 35 -2.76 -2.31 -10.78
C LEU A 35 -1.66 -2.90 -11.67
N ARG A 36 -1.46 -4.23 -11.59
CA ARG A 36 -0.52 -4.96 -12.44
C ARG A 36 -0.84 -4.78 -13.92
N TYR A 37 -2.11 -4.89 -14.30
CA TYR A 37 -2.59 -4.64 -15.65
C TYR A 37 -2.25 -3.23 -16.14
N GLY A 38 -2.57 -2.20 -15.34
CA GLY A 38 -2.31 -0.81 -15.69
C GLY A 38 -0.84 -0.53 -15.97
N ILE A 39 0.04 -1.10 -15.14
CA ILE A 39 1.50 -0.96 -15.27
C ILE A 39 2.00 -1.70 -16.51
N THR A 40 1.71 -3.00 -16.62
CA THR A 40 2.24 -3.86 -17.71
C THR A 40 1.72 -3.47 -19.09
N HIS A 41 0.49 -2.95 -19.19
CA HIS A 41 -0.12 -2.56 -20.46
C HIS A 41 0.09 -1.08 -20.79
N ARG A 42 1.04 -0.43 -20.12
CA ARG A 42 1.47 0.96 -20.37
C ARG A 42 0.31 1.96 -20.42
N ARG A 43 -0.64 1.86 -19.48
CA ARG A 43 -1.90 2.62 -19.48
C ARG A 43 -1.77 4.08 -19.03
N GLY A 44 -0.59 4.52 -18.60
CA GLY A 44 -0.29 5.88 -18.16
C GLY A 44 -0.66 6.08 -16.70
N PHE A 45 -1.67 6.90 -16.44
CA PHE A 45 -2.11 7.19 -15.07
C PHE A 45 -3.03 6.10 -14.51
N ILE A 46 -2.72 5.70 -13.29
CA ILE A 46 -3.47 4.72 -12.50
C ILE A 46 -3.80 5.39 -11.17
N GLU A 47 -5.06 5.33 -10.77
CA GLU A 47 -5.52 5.78 -9.47
C GLU A 47 -5.72 4.58 -8.55
N LEU A 48 -5.11 4.59 -7.37
CA LEU A 48 -5.28 3.57 -6.34
C LEU A 48 -5.82 4.23 -5.07
N THR A 49 -7.06 3.91 -4.71
CA THR A 49 -7.69 4.41 -3.48
C THR A 49 -7.94 3.31 -2.48
N GLY A 50 -8.16 3.69 -1.22
CA GLY A 50 -8.52 2.79 -0.13
C GLY A 50 -8.34 3.49 1.20
N GLU A 51 -9.06 3.04 2.22
CA GLU A 51 -8.97 3.62 3.56
C GLU A 51 -7.56 3.53 4.16
N VAL A 52 -7.31 4.34 5.19
CA VAL A 52 -6.07 4.26 5.96
C VAL A 52 -5.92 2.87 6.56
N GLY A 53 -4.77 2.24 6.35
CA GLY A 53 -4.50 0.90 6.89
C GLY A 53 -5.06 -0.27 6.09
N CYS A 54 -5.69 -0.04 4.93
CA CYS A 54 -6.12 -1.10 3.99
C CYS A 54 -4.98 -1.79 3.22
N GLY A 55 -3.73 -1.37 3.42
CA GLY A 55 -2.56 -2.02 2.80
C GLY A 55 -2.26 -1.56 1.37
N LYS A 56 -2.65 -0.33 0.99
CA LYS A 56 -2.31 0.28 -0.31
C LYS A 56 -0.80 0.25 -0.60
N SER A 57 0.02 0.71 0.33
CA SER A 57 1.49 0.70 0.18
C SER A 57 2.04 -0.72 0.06
N THR A 58 1.45 -1.68 0.81
CA THR A 58 1.78 -3.11 0.69
C THR A 58 1.40 -3.64 -0.70
N LEU A 59 0.26 -3.23 -1.26
CA LEU A 59 -0.18 -3.60 -2.61
C LEU A 59 0.78 -3.10 -3.68
N CYS A 60 1.18 -1.83 -3.61
CA CYS A 60 2.16 -1.26 -4.52
C CYS A 60 3.46 -2.07 -4.49
N ARG A 61 4.01 -2.35 -3.30
CA ARG A 61 5.23 -3.15 -3.14
C ARG A 61 5.07 -4.57 -3.69
N ALA A 62 3.97 -5.24 -3.35
CA ALA A 62 3.69 -6.59 -3.83
C ALA A 62 3.61 -6.67 -5.37
N VAL A 63 2.98 -5.68 -6.01
CA VAL A 63 2.92 -5.62 -7.47
C VAL A 63 4.31 -5.38 -8.07
N LEU A 64 5.09 -4.45 -7.51
CA LEU A 64 6.46 -4.20 -7.98
C LEU A 64 7.36 -5.43 -7.84
N GLU A 65 7.32 -6.10 -6.69
CA GLU A 65 8.08 -7.33 -6.44
C GLU A 65 7.66 -8.46 -7.38
N HIS A 66 6.36 -8.60 -7.65
CA HIS A 66 5.84 -9.59 -8.58
C HIS A 66 6.27 -9.34 -10.03
N LEU A 67 6.32 -8.07 -10.45
CA LEU A 67 6.83 -7.69 -11.77
C LEU A 67 8.36 -7.82 -11.88
N GLY A 68 9.06 -7.79 -10.76
CA GLY A 68 10.47 -8.15 -10.67
C GLY A 68 11.39 -7.34 -11.59
N GLY A 69 12.32 -8.01 -12.26
CA GLY A 69 13.35 -7.37 -13.09
C GLY A 69 12.84 -6.67 -14.36
N GLU A 70 11.58 -6.89 -14.74
CA GLU A 70 10.95 -6.32 -15.94
C GLU A 70 10.54 -4.84 -15.77
N ILE A 71 10.58 -4.35 -14.53
CA ILE A 71 10.20 -2.98 -14.19
C ILE A 71 11.37 -2.18 -13.59
N ARG A 72 11.38 -0.88 -13.85
CA ARG A 72 12.10 0.12 -13.06
C ARG A 72 11.07 0.93 -12.32
N SER A 73 11.15 0.93 -11.00
CA SER A 73 10.16 1.59 -10.15
C SER A 73 10.78 2.69 -9.32
N ALA A 74 10.04 3.78 -9.15
CA ALA A 74 10.28 4.77 -8.11
C ALA A 74 9.07 4.83 -7.16
N LEU A 75 9.31 4.94 -5.85
CA LEU A 75 8.30 5.07 -4.80
C LEU A 75 8.52 6.34 -4.00
N ILE A 76 7.61 7.30 -4.17
CA ILE A 76 7.61 8.57 -3.44
C ILE A 76 6.58 8.50 -2.32
N VAL A 77 7.05 8.45 -1.08
CA VAL A 77 6.19 8.37 0.13
C VAL A 77 5.96 9.73 0.78
N ASN A 78 6.69 10.77 0.37
CA ASN A 78 6.57 12.12 0.92
C ASN A 78 5.88 13.07 -0.08
N PRO A 79 4.58 13.39 0.11
CA PRO A 79 3.82 14.25 -0.79
C PRO A 79 4.07 15.76 -0.56
N CYS A 80 4.84 16.17 0.46
CA CYS A 80 5.09 17.58 0.76
C CYS A 80 6.16 18.24 -0.13
N LEU A 81 6.48 17.64 -1.28
CA LEU A 81 7.50 18.12 -2.20
C LEU A 81 6.90 19.12 -3.19
N ASN A 82 7.61 20.23 -3.41
CA ASN A 82 7.34 21.05 -4.59
C ASN A 82 7.78 20.31 -5.86
N GLY A 83 7.36 20.78 -7.03
CA GLY A 83 7.65 20.13 -8.29
C GLY A 83 9.12 19.82 -8.58
N LEU A 84 10.02 20.76 -8.31
CA LEU A 84 11.46 20.55 -8.51
C LEU A 84 12.02 19.50 -7.54
N GLN A 85 11.56 19.53 -6.28
CA GLN A 85 11.93 18.53 -5.28
C GLN A 85 11.39 17.15 -5.64
N LEU A 86 10.16 17.07 -6.16
CA LEU A 86 9.57 15.82 -6.64
C LEU A 86 10.38 15.23 -7.78
N LEU A 87 10.75 16.03 -8.80
CA LEU A 87 11.60 15.55 -9.90
C LEU A 87 12.93 15.00 -9.42
N ARG A 88 13.58 15.69 -8.46
CA ARG A 88 14.84 15.21 -7.87
C ARG A 88 14.64 13.92 -7.10
N ALA A 89 13.58 13.82 -6.30
CA ALA A 89 13.27 12.60 -5.57
C ALA A 89 13.03 11.41 -6.53
N ILE A 90 12.30 11.63 -7.62
CA ILE A 90 12.07 10.62 -8.67
C ILE A 90 13.39 10.15 -9.28
N LEU A 91 14.26 11.08 -9.70
CA LEU A 91 15.55 10.72 -10.29
C LEU A 91 16.42 9.92 -9.30
N LEU A 92 16.51 10.37 -8.05
CA LEU A 92 17.30 9.69 -7.02
C LEU A 92 16.79 8.28 -6.74
N ASP A 93 15.47 8.08 -6.68
CA ASP A 93 14.87 6.78 -6.40
C ASP A 93 15.04 5.81 -7.58
N PHE A 94 15.07 6.31 -8.83
CA PHE A 94 15.51 5.53 -9.99
C PHE A 94 17.03 5.25 -10.03
N GLY A 95 17.80 5.74 -9.05
CA GLY A 95 19.26 5.58 -8.99
C GLY A 95 20.05 6.53 -9.89
N LEU A 96 19.43 7.61 -10.36
CA LEU A 96 20.04 8.60 -11.25
C LEU A 96 20.66 9.76 -10.46
N HIS A 97 21.67 10.40 -11.06
CA HIS A 97 22.25 11.59 -10.49
C HIS A 97 21.31 12.80 -10.65
N ALA A 98 21.00 13.47 -9.54
CA ALA A 98 20.12 14.64 -9.50
C ALA A 98 20.85 15.87 -8.94
N PRO A 99 21.79 16.48 -9.70
CA PRO A 99 22.52 17.65 -9.24
C PRO A 99 21.58 18.85 -9.07
N ARG A 100 22.08 19.94 -8.46
CA ARG A 100 21.36 21.22 -8.38
C ARG A 100 21.26 21.89 -9.76
N GLN A 101 20.48 21.27 -10.64
CA GLN A 101 20.14 21.76 -11.96
C GLN A 101 18.77 22.43 -11.95
N ASP A 102 18.52 23.18 -13.02
CA ASP A 102 17.22 23.72 -13.35
C ASP A 102 16.27 22.63 -13.85
N ARG A 103 14.98 22.97 -13.93
CA ARG A 103 13.90 22.03 -14.23
C ARG A 103 14.07 21.36 -15.59
N LEU A 104 14.57 22.09 -16.60
CA LEU A 104 14.69 21.55 -17.96
C LEU A 104 15.67 20.38 -18.00
N SER A 105 16.84 20.54 -17.38
CA SER A 105 17.84 19.47 -17.32
C SER A 105 17.34 18.24 -16.58
N LEU A 106 16.64 18.40 -15.45
CA LEU A 106 16.08 17.25 -14.71
C LEU A 106 15.06 16.46 -15.56
N VAL A 107 14.19 17.17 -16.30
CA VAL A 107 13.23 16.55 -17.21
C VAL A 107 13.94 15.86 -18.39
N GLN A 108 15.00 16.45 -18.93
CA GLN A 108 15.81 15.84 -19.99
C GLN A 108 16.49 14.56 -19.51
N THR A 109 17.08 14.56 -18.31
CA THR A 109 17.67 13.37 -17.68
C THR A 109 16.63 12.28 -17.51
N LEU A 110 15.45 12.61 -16.98
CA LEU A 110 14.37 11.65 -16.83
C LEU A 110 13.92 11.09 -18.18
N ASN A 111 13.72 11.95 -19.19
CA ASN A 111 13.29 11.52 -20.51
C ASN A 111 14.31 10.59 -21.19
N ALA A 112 15.61 10.91 -21.09
CA ALA A 112 16.67 10.06 -21.63
C ALA A 112 16.66 8.67 -20.98
N PHE A 113 16.56 8.61 -19.65
CA PHE A 113 16.42 7.36 -18.91
C PHE A 113 15.18 6.57 -19.36
N LEU A 114 14.02 7.23 -19.44
CA LEU A 114 12.76 6.59 -19.84
C LEU A 114 12.85 5.96 -21.25
N LEU A 115 13.46 6.67 -22.20
CA LEU A 115 13.69 6.16 -23.55
C LEU A 115 14.64 4.96 -23.56
N GLU A 116 15.72 5.01 -22.78
CA GLU A 116 16.68 3.90 -22.64
C GLU A 116 15.99 2.65 -22.06
N GLN A 117 15.22 2.80 -20.99
CA GLN A 117 14.50 1.67 -20.38
C GLN A 117 13.47 1.08 -21.34
N SER A 118 12.73 1.93 -22.08
CA SER A 118 11.76 1.46 -23.07
C SER A 118 12.43 0.72 -24.23
N ALA A 119 13.57 1.21 -24.72
CA ALA A 119 14.35 0.52 -25.75
C ALA A 119 14.89 -0.84 -25.28
N GLY A 120 15.19 -0.98 -23.99
CA GLY A 120 15.52 -2.24 -23.34
C GLY A 120 14.32 -3.15 -23.04
N GLY A 121 13.09 -2.74 -23.39
CA GLY A 121 11.86 -3.49 -23.14
C GLY A 121 11.31 -3.38 -21.71
N PHE A 122 11.96 -2.61 -20.84
CA PHE A 122 11.53 -2.43 -19.46
C PHE A 122 10.32 -1.49 -19.37
N CYS A 123 9.43 -1.77 -18.42
CA CYS A 123 8.39 -0.83 -18.01
C CYS A 123 8.95 0.10 -16.93
N VAL A 124 8.53 1.36 -16.91
CA VAL A 124 8.88 2.30 -15.84
C VAL A 124 7.63 2.68 -15.06
N ALA A 125 7.62 2.46 -13.75
CA ALA A 125 6.54 2.85 -12.86
C ALA A 125 6.99 3.91 -11.84
N LEU A 126 6.14 4.89 -11.60
CA LEU A 126 6.28 5.86 -10.54
C LEU A 126 5.06 5.74 -9.62
N ILE A 127 5.27 5.32 -8.38
CA ILE A 127 4.23 5.32 -7.35
C ILE A 127 4.43 6.55 -6.50
N ILE A 128 3.36 7.33 -6.37
CA ILE A 128 3.27 8.44 -5.42
C ILE A 128 2.23 8.04 -4.38
N ASP A 129 2.68 7.79 -3.16
CA ASP A 129 1.82 7.46 -2.03
C ASP A 129 1.33 8.73 -1.33
N GLU A 130 0.20 8.62 -0.63
CA GLU A 130 -0.50 9.75 0.00
C GLU A 130 -0.72 10.94 -0.97
N ALA A 131 -1.05 10.63 -2.23
CA ALA A 131 -1.19 11.63 -3.29
C ALA A 131 -2.32 12.64 -3.03
N GLN A 132 -3.26 12.36 -2.11
CA GLN A 132 -4.25 13.32 -1.66
C GLN A 132 -3.65 14.50 -0.90
N ASP A 133 -2.37 14.46 -0.51
CA ASP A 133 -1.69 15.56 0.15
C ASP A 133 -0.86 16.41 -0.83
N LEU A 134 -0.73 15.96 -2.09
CA LEU A 134 0.01 16.72 -3.09
C LEU A 134 -0.66 18.08 -3.38
N PRO A 135 0.09 19.18 -3.38
CA PRO A 135 -0.42 20.46 -3.83
C PRO A 135 -0.91 20.37 -5.28
N ARG A 136 -2.00 21.08 -5.62
CA ARG A 136 -2.55 21.08 -7.00
C ARG A 136 -1.50 21.41 -8.05
N ARG A 137 -0.62 22.37 -7.75
CA ARG A 137 0.50 22.73 -8.65
C ARG A 137 1.43 21.55 -8.89
N THR A 138 1.74 20.76 -7.88
CA THR A 138 2.56 19.54 -8.01
C THR A 138 1.83 18.46 -8.83
N LEU A 139 0.52 18.28 -8.65
CA LEU A 139 -0.28 17.36 -9.51
C LEU A 139 -0.25 17.77 -10.99
N GLU A 140 -0.28 19.06 -11.29
CA GLU A 140 -0.09 19.55 -12.67
C GLU A 140 1.31 19.23 -13.20
N GLU A 141 2.34 19.30 -12.37
CA GLU A 141 3.69 18.89 -12.76
C GLU A 141 3.78 17.39 -13.03
N VAL A 142 3.16 16.56 -12.19
CA VAL A 142 3.02 15.12 -12.43
C VAL A 142 2.25 14.86 -13.73
N ARG A 143 1.18 15.62 -14.01
CA ARG A 143 0.45 15.53 -15.29
C ARG A 143 1.38 15.76 -16.48
N LEU A 144 2.27 16.75 -16.41
CA LEU A 144 3.22 17.05 -17.48
C LEU A 144 4.24 15.91 -17.69
N LEU A 145 4.63 15.19 -16.64
CA LEU A 145 5.52 14.02 -16.77
C LEU A 145 4.90 12.88 -17.59
N SER A 146 3.57 12.72 -17.57
CA SER A 146 2.90 11.71 -18.41
C SER A 146 2.88 12.05 -19.91
N ASN A 147 3.36 13.23 -20.31
CA ASN A 147 3.62 13.57 -21.72
C ASN A 147 4.96 12.98 -22.20
N LEU A 148 5.77 12.40 -21.32
CA LEU A 148 6.95 11.64 -21.72
C LEU A 148 6.46 10.33 -22.33
N GLU A 149 6.29 10.35 -23.64
CA GLU A 149 5.75 9.26 -24.45
C GLU A 149 6.42 9.21 -25.83
N THR A 150 6.36 8.05 -26.48
CA THR A 150 6.69 7.94 -27.91
C THR A 150 5.41 8.09 -28.73
N ALA A 151 5.53 8.07 -30.06
CA ALA A 151 4.36 8.02 -30.94
C ALA A 151 3.48 6.77 -30.75
N ARG A 152 3.95 5.75 -30.00
CA ARG A 152 3.28 4.45 -29.87
C ARG A 152 2.86 4.12 -28.44
N GLU A 153 3.58 4.62 -27.43
CA GLU A 153 3.39 4.18 -26.05
C GLU A 153 3.80 5.21 -25.00
N LYS A 154 3.16 5.12 -23.82
CA LYS A 154 3.56 5.85 -22.61
C LYS A 154 4.88 5.27 -22.09
N LEU A 155 5.84 6.15 -21.80
CA LEU A 155 7.13 5.72 -21.26
C LEU A 155 7.11 5.52 -19.74
N ILE A 156 6.18 6.17 -19.03
CA ILE A 156 6.06 6.10 -17.58
C ILE A 156 4.62 5.82 -17.13
N GLN A 157 4.48 4.91 -16.17
CA GLN A 157 3.21 4.52 -15.55
C GLN A 157 3.12 5.15 -14.18
N ILE A 158 2.20 6.09 -13.98
CA ILE A 158 2.14 6.88 -12.75
C ILE A 158 0.96 6.39 -11.91
N VAL A 159 1.27 5.77 -10.78
CA VAL A 159 0.31 5.31 -9.78
C VAL A 159 0.14 6.40 -8.73
N LEU A 160 -1.03 7.03 -8.69
CA LEU A 160 -1.43 7.93 -7.61
C LEU A 160 -2.16 7.10 -6.55
N SER A 161 -1.45 6.77 -5.47
CA SER A 161 -1.98 6.04 -4.32
C SER A 161 -2.43 7.01 -3.24
N GLY A 162 -3.62 6.82 -2.69
CA GLY A 162 -4.14 7.71 -1.66
C GLY A 162 -5.41 7.22 -0.99
N GLN A 163 -5.94 8.06 -0.11
CA GLN A 163 -7.22 7.86 0.56
C GLN A 163 -8.40 8.20 -0.38
N PRO A 164 -9.67 7.90 -0.06
CA PRO A 164 -10.81 8.25 -0.92
C PRO A 164 -10.88 9.72 -1.34
N GLU A 165 -10.37 10.63 -0.50
CA GLU A 165 -10.22 12.06 -0.76
C GLU A 165 -9.38 12.33 -2.01
N LEU A 166 -8.46 11.44 -2.38
CA LEU A 166 -7.74 11.54 -3.65
C LEU A 166 -8.71 11.53 -4.85
N ALA A 167 -9.70 10.63 -4.84
CA ALA A 167 -10.69 10.53 -5.92
C ALA A 167 -11.54 11.81 -5.99
N GLU A 168 -11.95 12.35 -4.84
CA GLU A 168 -12.69 13.61 -4.75
C GLU A 168 -11.87 14.77 -5.31
N ARG A 169 -10.61 14.89 -4.90
CA ARG A 169 -9.69 15.91 -5.40
C ARG A 169 -9.48 15.79 -6.90
N LEU A 170 -9.23 14.58 -7.42
CA LEU A 170 -9.08 14.34 -8.85
C LEU A 170 -10.38 14.61 -9.63
N ALA A 171 -11.54 14.56 -8.99
CA ALA A 171 -12.82 14.92 -9.59
C ALA A 171 -13.05 16.44 -9.74
N GLU A 172 -12.26 17.27 -9.06
CA GLU A 172 -12.37 18.73 -9.11
C GLU A 172 -12.24 19.28 -10.55
N PRO A 173 -13.04 20.30 -10.95
CA PRO A 173 -12.99 20.87 -12.30
C PRO A 173 -11.59 21.34 -12.73
N ALA A 174 -10.78 21.81 -11.78
CA ALA A 174 -9.44 22.29 -12.04
C ALA A 174 -8.44 21.17 -12.41
N LEU A 175 -8.71 19.92 -12.01
CA LEU A 175 -7.89 18.75 -12.34
C LEU A 175 -8.49 17.91 -13.47
N ARG A 176 -9.49 18.44 -14.19
CA ARG A 176 -10.18 17.76 -15.30
C ARG A 176 -9.21 17.15 -16.32
N GLN A 177 -8.13 17.85 -16.66
CA GLN A 177 -7.14 17.38 -17.62
C GLN A 177 -6.35 16.15 -17.12
N LEU A 178 -6.00 16.13 -15.84
CA LEU A 178 -5.37 14.97 -15.21
C LEU A 178 -6.37 13.82 -15.11
N ARG A 179 -7.59 14.09 -14.64
CA ARG A 179 -8.66 13.09 -14.50
C ARG A 179 -8.95 12.33 -15.78
N GLN A 180 -9.01 13.03 -16.92
CA GLN A 180 -9.24 12.43 -18.23
C GLN A 180 -8.11 11.50 -18.70
N ARG A 181 -6.93 11.59 -18.09
CA ARG A 181 -5.79 10.71 -18.39
C ARG A 181 -5.72 9.49 -17.49
N ILE A 182 -6.51 9.44 -16.41
CA ILE A 182 -6.59 8.27 -15.54
C ILE A 182 -7.41 7.21 -16.26
N THR A 183 -6.72 6.17 -16.71
CA THR A 183 -7.29 5.08 -17.52
C THR A 183 -7.64 3.86 -16.69
N VAL A 184 -7.00 3.71 -15.53
CA VAL A 184 -7.22 2.60 -14.60
C VAL A 184 -7.52 3.18 -13.22
N ARG A 185 -8.60 2.69 -12.60
CA ARG A 185 -9.00 3.03 -11.24
C ARG A 185 -9.10 1.76 -10.43
N CYS A 186 -8.32 1.69 -9.37
CA CYS A 186 -8.25 0.59 -8.44
C CYS A 186 -8.75 1.08 -7.08
N HIS A 187 -9.47 0.23 -6.38
CA HIS A 187 -9.88 0.49 -5.00
C HIS A 187 -9.55 -0.72 -4.14
N VAL A 188 -8.90 -0.50 -2.99
CA VAL A 188 -8.61 -1.51 -1.99
C VAL A 188 -9.66 -1.40 -0.89
N PRO A 189 -10.72 -2.24 -0.92
CA PRO A 189 -11.73 -2.21 0.12
C PRO A 189 -11.14 -2.77 1.44
N PRO A 190 -11.76 -2.45 2.58
CA PRO A 190 -11.57 -3.24 3.79
C PRO A 190 -11.85 -4.72 3.54
N MET A 191 -11.21 -5.58 4.34
CA MET A 191 -11.40 -7.03 4.25
C MET A 191 -12.83 -7.42 4.60
N ALA A 192 -13.43 -8.35 3.83
CA ALA A 192 -14.77 -8.81 4.14
C ALA A 192 -14.76 -9.63 5.44
N VAL A 193 -15.82 -9.51 6.25
CA VAL A 193 -15.94 -10.21 7.54
C VAL A 193 -15.60 -11.71 7.47
N PRO A 194 -16.07 -12.49 6.46
CA PRO A 194 -15.74 -13.91 6.37
C PRO A 194 -14.25 -14.21 6.12
N GLU A 195 -13.49 -13.23 5.65
CA GLU A 195 -12.06 -13.38 5.33
C GLU A 195 -11.15 -13.11 6.54
N ILE A 196 -11.65 -12.42 7.56
CA ILE A 196 -10.85 -11.96 8.72
C ILE A 196 -10.29 -13.14 9.53
N GLY A 197 -11.09 -14.18 9.76
CA GLY A 197 -10.60 -15.39 10.44
C GLY A 197 -9.45 -16.05 9.67
N GLY A 198 -9.59 -16.17 8.36
CA GLY A 198 -8.53 -16.69 7.47
C GLY A 198 -7.26 -15.85 7.51
N TYR A 199 -7.40 -14.52 7.55
CA TYR A 199 -6.29 -13.59 7.69
C TYR A 199 -5.53 -13.75 9.01
N ILE A 200 -6.25 -13.82 10.14
CA ILE A 200 -5.67 -14.03 11.49
C ILE A 200 -4.89 -15.34 11.51
N VAL A 201 -5.51 -16.43 11.06
CA VAL A 201 -4.88 -17.76 11.00
C VAL A 201 -3.65 -17.76 10.09
N HIS A 202 -3.73 -17.12 8.92
CA HIS A 202 -2.60 -16.99 8.02
C HIS A 202 -1.42 -16.31 8.70
N ARG A 203 -1.64 -15.15 9.35
CA ARG A 203 -0.56 -14.44 10.06
C ARG A 203 0.04 -15.25 11.19
N LEU A 204 -0.78 -15.90 12.02
CA LEU A 204 -0.29 -16.76 13.09
C LEU A 204 0.59 -17.90 12.55
N ARG A 205 0.13 -18.59 11.51
CA ARG A 205 0.90 -19.69 10.89
C ARG A 205 2.20 -19.21 10.26
N THR A 206 2.19 -18.08 9.57
CA THR A 206 3.40 -17.48 9.00
C THR A 206 4.44 -17.15 10.08
N ALA A 207 4.01 -16.70 11.26
CA ALA A 207 4.88 -16.47 12.42
C ALA A 207 5.33 -17.76 13.13
N GLY A 208 4.86 -18.93 12.70
CA GLY A 208 5.22 -20.23 13.25
C GLY A 208 4.29 -20.77 14.33
N ALA A 209 3.09 -20.20 14.52
CA ALA A 209 2.14 -20.68 15.51
C ALA A 209 1.75 -22.15 15.28
N GLY A 210 1.75 -22.92 16.37
CA GLY A 210 1.19 -24.27 16.39
C GLY A 210 -0.34 -24.27 16.38
N ALA A 211 -0.94 -25.46 16.27
CA ALA A 211 -2.40 -25.61 16.24
C ALA A 211 -3.09 -25.26 17.57
N GLU A 212 -2.34 -25.16 18.67
CA GLU A 212 -2.87 -24.87 20.02
C GLU A 212 -3.28 -23.40 20.18
N LEU A 213 -2.58 -22.46 19.52
CA LEU A 213 -2.91 -21.04 19.57
C LEU A 213 -4.07 -20.73 18.62
N GLN A 214 -5.24 -20.43 19.18
CA GLN A 214 -6.46 -20.22 18.40
C GLN A 214 -7.27 -19.03 18.91
N PHE A 215 -7.90 -18.32 17.98
CA PHE A 215 -8.94 -17.34 18.29
C PHE A 215 -10.29 -18.04 18.23
N THR A 216 -11.16 -17.80 19.20
CA THR A 216 -12.55 -18.32 19.13
C THR A 216 -13.36 -17.57 18.08
N ASP A 217 -14.44 -18.16 17.59
CA ASP A 217 -15.31 -17.52 16.60
C ASP A 217 -15.90 -16.20 17.12
N GLU A 218 -16.20 -16.13 18.42
CA GLU A 218 -16.66 -14.89 19.06
C GLU A 218 -15.56 -13.82 19.08
N ALA A 219 -14.31 -14.21 19.35
CA ALA A 219 -13.16 -13.32 19.32
C ALA A 219 -12.95 -12.75 17.91
N VAL A 220 -12.98 -13.61 16.88
CA VAL A 220 -12.89 -13.19 15.47
C VAL A 220 -14.06 -12.28 15.10
N GLY A 221 -15.28 -12.60 15.54
CA GLY A 221 -16.46 -11.77 15.35
C GLY A 221 -16.38 -10.40 16.02
N ARG A 222 -15.74 -10.30 17.19
CA ARG A 222 -15.46 -8.99 17.84
C ARG A 222 -14.40 -8.21 17.07
N VAL A 223 -13.29 -8.85 16.69
CA VAL A 223 -12.25 -8.22 15.85
C VAL A 223 -12.86 -7.66 14.56
N ALA A 224 -13.74 -8.42 13.91
CA ALA A 224 -14.42 -7.98 12.69
C ALA A 224 -15.29 -6.74 12.91
N ARG A 225 -16.06 -6.71 14.00
CA ARG A 225 -16.94 -5.59 14.35
C ARG A 225 -16.15 -4.30 14.64
N TYR A 226 -15.08 -4.38 15.41
CA TYR A 226 -14.28 -3.21 15.78
C TYR A 226 -13.42 -2.70 14.62
N SER A 227 -12.76 -3.61 13.90
CA SER A 227 -11.82 -3.23 12.83
C SER A 227 -12.52 -2.76 11.56
N HIS A 228 -13.80 -3.10 11.37
CA HIS A 228 -14.53 -2.95 10.11
C HIS A 228 -13.76 -3.54 8.90
N GLY A 229 -12.94 -4.58 9.14
CA GLY A 229 -12.13 -5.20 8.10
C GLY A 229 -10.82 -4.48 7.77
N VAL A 230 -10.46 -3.39 8.46
CA VAL A 230 -9.21 -2.66 8.21
C VAL A 230 -8.02 -3.46 8.76
N PRO A 231 -7.09 -3.97 7.93
CA PRO A 231 -5.96 -4.80 8.34
C PRO A 231 -5.10 -4.21 9.45
N ARG A 232 -4.84 -2.89 9.43
CA ARG A 232 -4.07 -2.22 10.50
C ARG A 232 -4.75 -2.35 11.86
N LEU A 233 -6.07 -2.20 11.92
CA LEU A 233 -6.84 -2.34 13.16
C LEU A 233 -6.95 -3.79 13.59
N ILE A 234 -7.14 -4.72 12.64
CA ILE A 234 -7.12 -6.17 12.92
C ILE A 234 -5.78 -6.54 13.58
N ASN A 235 -4.66 -6.11 13.00
CA ASN A 235 -3.33 -6.40 13.53
C ASN A 235 -3.16 -5.84 14.95
N ALA A 236 -3.48 -4.57 15.14
CA ALA A 236 -3.34 -3.93 16.46
C ALA A 236 -4.18 -4.64 17.53
N LEU A 237 -5.45 -4.97 17.23
CA LEU A 237 -6.30 -5.73 18.15
C LEU A 237 -5.76 -7.11 18.46
N CYS A 238 -5.33 -7.84 17.43
CA CYS A 238 -4.85 -9.21 17.62
C CYS A 238 -3.54 -9.24 18.42
N ASP A 239 -2.65 -8.27 18.24
CA ASP A 239 -1.41 -8.15 19.02
C ASP A 239 -1.71 -7.96 20.52
N TYR A 240 -2.59 -7.01 20.86
CA TYR A 240 -3.02 -6.80 22.24
C TYR A 240 -3.83 -7.97 22.80
N ALA A 241 -4.64 -8.64 21.97
CA ALA A 241 -5.39 -9.81 22.41
C ALA A 241 -4.47 -11.00 22.73
N LEU A 242 -3.37 -11.18 21.97
CA LEU A 242 -2.33 -12.15 22.28
C LEU A 242 -1.62 -11.81 23.60
N MET A 243 -1.35 -10.53 23.88
CA MET A 243 -0.81 -10.11 25.17
C MET A 243 -1.76 -10.43 26.32
N ALA A 244 -3.06 -10.20 26.15
CA ALA A 244 -4.07 -10.52 27.16
C ALA A 244 -4.20 -12.03 27.42
N ALA A 245 -4.15 -12.85 26.36
CA ALA A 245 -4.15 -14.31 26.47
C ALA A 245 -2.89 -14.84 27.16
N PHE A 246 -1.73 -14.27 26.82
CA PHE A 246 -0.46 -14.57 27.50
C PHE A 246 -0.52 -14.25 28.99
N ALA A 247 -1.03 -13.07 29.36
CA ALA A 247 -1.19 -12.68 30.77
C ALA A 247 -2.14 -13.62 31.54
N ALA A 248 -3.12 -14.21 30.85
CA ALA A 248 -4.04 -15.21 31.40
C ALA A 248 -3.49 -16.65 31.33
N GLY A 249 -2.29 -16.86 30.78
CA GLY A 249 -1.68 -18.19 30.67
C GLY A 249 -2.44 -19.16 29.76
N THR A 250 -3.17 -18.67 28.75
CA THR A 250 -3.99 -19.49 27.84
C THR A 250 -3.54 -19.37 26.39
N PHE A 251 -3.70 -20.45 25.63
CA PHE A 251 -3.51 -20.49 24.17
C PHE A 251 -4.79 -20.18 23.39
N THR A 252 -5.92 -20.02 24.08
CA THR A 252 -7.19 -19.65 23.46
C THR A 252 -7.46 -18.16 23.64
N VAL A 253 -7.42 -17.41 22.55
CA VAL A 253 -7.77 -15.98 22.50
C VAL A 253 -9.29 -15.86 22.40
N THR A 254 -9.90 -15.42 23.50
CA THR A 254 -11.36 -15.31 23.64
C THR A 254 -11.86 -13.89 23.38
N ASP A 255 -13.19 -13.73 23.27
CA ASP A 255 -13.85 -12.41 23.19
C ASP A 255 -13.41 -11.46 24.32
N ALA A 256 -13.18 -11.98 25.53
CA ALA A 256 -12.69 -11.19 26.66
C ALA A 256 -11.25 -10.67 26.46
N CYS A 257 -10.39 -11.43 25.77
CA CYS A 257 -9.05 -10.97 25.42
C CYS A 257 -9.11 -9.80 24.43
N VAL A 258 -10.00 -9.90 23.44
CA VAL A 258 -10.22 -8.84 22.46
C VAL A 258 -10.88 -7.61 23.10
N ALA A 259 -11.82 -7.79 24.04
CA ALA A 259 -12.41 -6.68 24.79
C ALA A 259 -11.36 -5.85 25.56
N ARG A 260 -10.37 -6.51 26.17
CA ARG A 260 -9.23 -5.83 26.81
C ARG A 260 -8.36 -5.09 25.79
N ALA A 261 -8.13 -5.71 24.63
CA ALA A 261 -7.41 -5.07 23.53
C ALA A 261 -8.09 -3.80 23.02
N GLU A 262 -9.42 -3.81 22.89
CA GLU A 262 -10.22 -2.62 22.52
C GLU A 262 -10.04 -1.49 23.54
N ALA A 263 -10.17 -1.79 24.83
CA ALA A 263 -9.99 -0.81 25.90
C ALA A 263 -8.59 -0.16 25.87
N GLN A 264 -7.55 -0.98 25.62
CA GLN A 264 -6.17 -0.52 25.50
C GLN A 264 -5.97 0.41 24.29
N LEU A 265 -6.55 0.07 23.13
CA LEU A 265 -6.46 0.90 21.92
C LEU A 265 -7.20 2.23 22.05
N GLU A 266 -8.31 2.24 22.78
CA GLU A 266 -9.08 3.46 23.07
C GLU A 266 -8.45 4.31 24.19
N GLY A 267 -7.39 3.84 24.83
CA GLY A 267 -6.72 4.54 25.93
C GLY A 267 -7.55 4.60 27.21
N ARG A 268 -8.48 3.65 27.42
CA ARG A 268 -9.25 3.56 28.67
C ARG A 268 -8.37 2.87 29.74
N PRO A 269 -8.24 3.43 30.96
CA PRO A 269 -7.52 2.76 32.04
C PRO A 269 -8.22 1.47 32.47
N GLU A 270 -7.41 0.47 32.88
CA GLU A 270 -7.84 -0.85 33.40
C GLU A 270 -8.75 -0.75 34.64
#